data_AF-A0A556QWB1-F1
#
_entry.id   AF-A0A556QWB1-F1
#
_cell.length_a   1.000
_cell.length_b   1.000
_cell.length_c   1.000
_cell.angle_alpha   90.00
_cell.angle_beta   90.00
_cell.angle_gamma   90.00
#
_symmetry.space_group_name_H-M   'P 1'
#
loop_
_entity.id
_entity.type
_entity.pdbx_description
1 polymer ?
#
loop_
_entity_poly.entity_id
_entity_poly.type
_entity_poly.pdbx_seq_one_letter_code
_entity_poly.pdbx_strand_id
1 'polypeptide(L)'
;MVITNYSHLQLVELGTLTSQDIKRVNQCRRNYNKLGFAYQVIFVKLANYFPKQKPFEIIPEVLNFASLQLNIDELEIISYKKRRETIAEHQEQIRIYLNLIRFDHQAIELLNHFYLKNLPGLNNQEYYLCVLNNF
;
A
#
# COMPACT_ATOMS: atom_id res chain seq x y z
N MET A 1 17.58 0.56 -9.02
CA MET A 1 16.64 0.97 -7.95
C MET A 1 15.63 1.87 -8.61
N VAL A 2 14.39 1.41 -8.80
CA VAL A 2 13.33 2.26 -9.38
C VAL A 2 12.95 3.25 -8.30
N ILE A 3 13.17 4.54 -8.56
CA ILE A 3 12.69 5.61 -7.68
C ILE A 3 11.23 5.83 -8.08
N THR A 4 10.30 5.36 -7.26
CA THR A 4 8.87 5.62 -7.44
C THR A 4 8.59 7.02 -6.89
N ASN A 5 8.30 7.96 -7.79
CA ASN A 5 7.84 9.30 -7.43
C ASN A 5 6.38 9.44 -7.83
N TYR A 6 5.54 9.96 -6.92
CA TYR A 6 4.15 10.26 -7.23
C TYR A 6 3.98 11.75 -7.51
N SER A 7 3.22 12.07 -8.55
CA SER A 7 2.84 13.45 -8.83
C SER A 7 1.89 13.98 -7.75
N HIS A 8 1.84 15.31 -7.62
CA HIS A 8 0.90 15.96 -6.72
C HIS A 8 -0.56 15.57 -7.02
N LEU A 9 -0.92 15.44 -8.31
CA LEU A 9 -2.26 15.03 -8.71
C LEU A 9 -2.59 13.63 -8.20
N GLN A 10 -1.69 12.66 -8.36
CA GLN A 10 -1.88 11.30 -7.83
C GLN A 10 -2.02 11.29 -6.31
N LEU A 11 -1.23 12.10 -5.60
CA LEU A 11 -1.33 12.22 -4.14
C LEU A 11 -2.70 12.77 -3.70
N VAL A 12 -3.23 13.76 -4.41
CA VAL A 12 -4.56 14.32 -4.11
C VAL A 12 -5.68 13.34 -4.47
N GLU A 13 -5.62 12.71 -5.65
CA GLU A 13 -6.69 11.82 -6.13
C GLU A 13 -6.79 10.52 -5.33
N LEU A 14 -5.63 9.91 -5.01
CA LEU A 14 -5.59 8.58 -4.39
C LEU A 14 -5.10 8.60 -2.95
N GLY A 15 -4.26 9.58 -2.61
CA GLY A 15 -3.60 9.64 -1.31
C GLY A 15 -4.32 10.45 -0.23
N THR A 16 -5.41 11.16 -0.56
CA THR A 16 -6.18 11.87 0.45
C THR A 16 -6.88 10.88 1.40
N LEU A 17 -6.65 11.07 2.70
CA LEU A 17 -7.24 10.30 3.78
C LEU A 17 -8.70 10.71 3.95
N THR A 18 -9.59 9.74 3.77
CA THR A 18 -11.02 9.91 4.04
C THR A 18 -11.27 10.02 5.54
N SER A 19 -12.47 10.46 5.93
CA SER A 19 -12.86 10.47 7.35
C SER A 19 -12.80 9.08 7.98
N GLN A 20 -13.02 8.02 7.20
CA GLN A 20 -12.90 6.64 7.69
C GLN A 20 -11.43 6.25 7.91
N ASP A 21 -10.53 6.66 7.02
CA ASP A 21 -9.09 6.47 7.22
C ASP A 21 -8.61 7.19 8.49
N ILE A 22 -9.04 8.44 8.67
CA ILE A 22 -8.73 9.23 9.87
C ILE A 22 -9.24 8.56 11.15
N LYS A 23 -10.44 7.97 11.12
CA LYS A 23 -10.96 7.18 12.26
C LYS A 23 -10.04 6.01 12.58
N ARG A 24 -9.54 5.27 11.58
CA ARG A 24 -8.59 4.17 11.78
C ARG A 24 -7.25 4.67 12.33
N VAL A 25 -6.68 5.71 11.73
CA VAL A 25 -5.44 6.35 12.20
C VAL A 25 -5.55 6.75 13.67
N ASN A 26 -6.70 7.31 14.07
CA ASN A 26 -6.90 7.75 15.46
C ASN A 26 -7.04 6.61 16.48
N GLN A 27 -7.18 5.35 16.05
CA GLN A 27 -7.09 4.18 16.94
C GLN A 27 -5.64 3.90 17.33
N CYS A 28 -4.66 4.34 16.54
CA CYS A 28 -3.25 4.22 16.86
C CYS A 28 -2.86 5.20 17.99
N ARG A 29 -2.14 4.69 19.01
CA ARG A 29 -1.59 5.51 20.10
C ARG A 29 -0.25 6.10 19.68
N ARG A 30 -0.01 7.38 20.04
CA ARG A 30 1.22 8.17 19.78
C ARG A 30 1.36 8.61 18.31
N ASN A 31 2.00 9.75 18.11
CA ASN A 31 2.12 10.40 16.80
C ASN A 31 2.87 9.55 15.77
N TYR A 32 4.02 8.97 16.12
CA TYR A 32 4.75 8.05 15.23
C TYR A 32 3.93 6.87 14.72
N ASN A 33 3.04 6.28 15.55
CA ASN A 33 2.20 5.19 15.07
C ASN A 33 1.07 5.70 14.18
N LYS A 34 0.47 6.85 14.52
CA LYS A 34 -0.54 7.50 13.67
C LYS A 34 0.02 7.84 12.29
N LEU A 35 1.18 8.50 12.26
CA LEU A 35 1.89 8.83 11.03
C LEU A 35 2.27 7.58 10.24
N GLY A 36 2.85 6.57 10.90
CA GLY A 36 3.22 5.32 10.26
C GLY A 36 2.02 4.55 9.68
N PHE A 37 0.90 4.51 10.39
CA PHE A 37 -0.34 3.89 9.88
C PHE A 37 -0.89 4.65 8.68
N ALA A 38 -1.02 5.98 8.78
CA ALA A 38 -1.51 6.81 7.68
C ALA A 38 -0.61 6.71 6.44
N TYR A 39 0.71 6.79 6.62
CA TYR A 39 1.68 6.58 5.56
C TYR A 39 1.44 5.26 4.83
N GLN A 40 1.25 4.16 5.56
CA GLN A 40 1.00 2.86 4.94
C GLN A 40 -0.35 2.78 4.20
N VAL A 41 -1.41 3.42 4.72
CA VAL A 41 -2.69 3.52 3.99
C VAL A 41 -2.51 4.24 2.66
N ILE A 42 -1.87 5.40 2.67
CA ILE A 42 -1.62 6.19 1.46
C ILE A 42 -0.74 5.42 0.48
N PHE A 43 0.34 4.82 0.98
CA PHE A 43 1.26 4.00 0.19
C PHE A 43 0.50 2.89 -0.53
N VAL A 44 -0.35 2.14 0.17
CA VAL A 44 -1.09 1.02 -0.41
C VAL A 44 -2.11 1.48 -1.46
N LYS A 45 -2.80 2.60 -1.22
CA LYS A 45 -3.73 3.18 -2.22
C LYS A 45 -3.04 3.58 -3.53
N LEU A 46 -1.79 4.04 -3.44
CA LEU A 46 -1.00 4.46 -4.60
C LEU A 46 -0.30 3.29 -5.30
N ALA A 47 0.31 2.40 -4.51
CA ALA A 47 1.23 1.39 -5.00
C ALA A 47 0.60 0.00 -5.18
N ASN A 48 -0.55 -0.26 -4.56
CA ASN A 48 -1.21 -1.57 -4.49
C ASN A 48 -0.37 -2.69 -3.82
N TYR A 49 0.66 -2.34 -3.07
CA TYR A 49 1.41 -3.24 -2.21
C TYR A 49 1.80 -2.55 -0.90
N PHE A 50 2.23 -3.33 0.10
CA PHE A 50 2.69 -2.79 1.38
C PHE A 50 4.18 -2.42 1.36
N PRO A 51 4.60 -1.32 1.99
CA PRO A 51 6.01 -0.98 2.05
C PRO A 51 6.82 -2.09 2.72
N LYS A 52 8.04 -2.32 2.24
CA LYS A 52 8.97 -3.25 2.90
C LYS A 52 9.12 -2.88 4.37
N GLN A 53 9.26 -3.88 5.25
CA GLN A 53 9.46 -3.65 6.68
C GLN A 53 10.94 -3.50 7.07
N LYS A 54 11.87 -4.00 6.24
CA LYS A 54 13.32 -3.98 6.52
C LYS A 54 14.17 -3.86 5.23
N PRO A 55 14.83 -2.71 5.00
CA PRO A 55 14.55 -1.43 5.65
C PRO A 55 13.09 -1.02 5.42
N PHE A 56 12.54 -0.21 6.32
CA PHE A 56 11.21 0.34 6.10
C PHE A 56 11.24 1.22 4.84
N GLU A 57 10.40 0.89 3.87
CA GLU A 57 10.34 1.61 2.60
C GLU A 57 9.64 2.96 2.79
N ILE A 58 10.36 4.04 2.46
CA ILE A 58 9.91 5.42 2.60
C ILE A 58 9.95 6.09 1.23
N ILE A 59 8.79 6.57 0.80
CA ILE A 59 8.64 7.48 -0.33
C ILE A 59 8.45 8.90 0.26
N PRO A 60 9.41 9.82 0.09
CA PRO A 60 9.40 11.13 0.77
C PRO A 60 8.12 11.92 0.55
N GLU A 61 7.60 11.97 -0.68
CA GLU A 61 6.41 12.74 -1.02
C GLU A 61 5.15 12.16 -0.33
N VAL A 62 5.06 10.82 -0.22
CA VAL A 62 3.96 10.14 0.49
C VAL A 62 4.04 10.40 1.99
N LEU A 63 5.24 10.39 2.57
CA LEU A 63 5.47 10.71 3.98
C LEU A 63 5.09 12.16 4.29
N ASN A 64 5.57 13.09 3.47
CA ASN A 64 5.26 14.51 3.62
C ASN A 64 3.74 14.76 3.50
N PHE A 65 3.09 14.11 2.54
CA PHE A 65 1.65 14.22 2.35
C PHE A 65 0.84 13.63 3.53
N ALA A 66 1.29 12.51 4.12
CA ALA A 66 0.70 11.96 5.35
C ALA A 66 0.87 12.91 6.54
N SER A 67 2.07 13.47 6.71
CA SER A 67 2.42 14.43 7.75
C SER A 67 1.50 15.65 7.72
N LEU A 68 1.35 16.27 6.54
CA LEU A 68 0.50 17.45 6.34
C LEU A 68 -0.98 17.17 6.67
N GLN A 69 -1.52 16.02 6.24
CA GLN A 69 -2.92 15.68 6.49
C GLN A 69 -3.23 15.42 7.97
N LEU A 70 -2.24 14.99 8.76
CA LEU A 70 -2.41 14.71 10.18
C LEU A 70 -1.93 15.84 11.09
N ASN A 71 -1.23 16.84 10.55
CA ASN A 71 -0.49 17.84 11.32
C ASN A 71 0.47 17.17 12.33
N ILE A 72 1.25 16.19 11.85
CA ILE A 72 2.25 15.45 12.64
C ILE A 72 3.59 15.56 11.95
N ASP A 73 4.64 15.96 12.67
CA ASP A 73 6.01 16.07 12.15
C ASP A 73 6.46 14.76 11.47
N GLU A 74 6.96 14.87 10.23
CA GLU A 74 7.47 13.74 9.45
C GLU A 74 8.63 13.00 10.14
N LEU A 75 9.37 13.67 11.03
CA LEU A 75 10.45 13.07 11.82
C LEU A 75 9.98 11.97 12.77
N GLU A 76 8.68 11.96 13.13
CA GLU A 76 8.09 10.87 13.92
C GLU A 76 8.24 9.50 13.22
N ILE A 77 8.42 9.47 11.89
CA ILE A 77 8.68 8.22 11.14
C ILE A 77 9.97 7.53 11.60
N ILE A 78 10.95 8.27 12.13
CA ILE A 78 12.23 7.73 12.62
C ILE A 78 11.98 6.76 13.78
N SER A 79 11.03 7.08 14.65
CA SER A 79 10.60 6.23 15.76
C SER A 79 9.78 5.04 15.27
N TYR A 80 8.91 5.26 14.28
CA TYR A 80 8.05 4.24 13.70
C TYR A 80 8.84 3.13 12.97
N LYS A 81 9.77 3.52 12.09
CA LYS A 81 10.50 2.59 11.19
C LYS A 81 11.35 1.53 11.90
N LYS A 82 11.55 1.68 13.21
CA LYS A 82 12.30 0.74 14.05
C LYS A 82 11.42 -0.39 14.62
N ARG A 83 10.09 -0.27 14.54
CA ARG A 83 9.12 -1.13 15.23
C ARG A 83 8.50 -2.19 14.31
N ARG A 84 9.27 -3.23 13.97
CA ARG A 84 8.83 -4.25 12.99
C ARG A 84 7.51 -4.92 13.34
N GLU A 85 7.33 -5.31 14.61
CA GLU A 85 6.08 -5.95 15.07
C GLU A 85 4.89 -5.02 14.86
N THR A 86 4.99 -3.77 15.29
CA THR A 86 3.95 -2.75 15.05
C THR A 86 3.70 -2.51 13.57
N ILE A 87 4.74 -2.51 12.73
CA ILE A 87 4.58 -2.37 11.27
C ILE A 87 3.78 -3.55 10.72
N ALA A 88 4.12 -4.78 11.08
CA ALA A 88 3.42 -5.98 10.64
C ALA A 88 1.95 -6.00 11.11
N GLU A 89 1.70 -5.64 12.37
CA GLU A 89 0.34 -5.50 12.90
C GLU A 89 -0.47 -4.45 12.13
N HIS A 90 0.13 -3.28 11.84
CA HIS A 90 -0.52 -2.24 11.05
C HIS A 90 -0.82 -2.72 9.63
N GLN A 91 0.09 -3.45 8.98
CA GLN A 91 -0.15 -4.00 7.64
C GLN A 91 -1.35 -4.93 7.63
N GLU A 92 -1.47 -5.81 8.63
CA GLU A 92 -2.61 -6.70 8.74
C GLU A 92 -3.93 -5.94 9.01
N GLN A 93 -3.90 -4.93 9.89
CA GLN A 93 -5.06 -4.07 10.14
C GLN A 93 -5.51 -3.32 8.88
N ILE A 94 -4.57 -2.76 8.11
CA ILE A 94 -4.83 -2.05 6.86
C ILE A 94 -5.39 -3.02 5.81
N ARG A 95 -4.82 -4.22 5.71
CA ARG A 95 -5.28 -5.26 4.79
C ARG A 95 -6.75 -5.59 5.03
N ILE A 96 -7.12 -5.83 6.29
CA ILE A 96 -8.51 -6.10 6.68
C ILE A 96 -9.40 -4.87 6.41
N TYR A 97 -8.94 -3.68 6.80
CA TYR A 97 -9.71 -2.45 6.66
C TYR A 97 -10.02 -2.10 5.20
N LEU A 98 -9.04 -2.22 4.31
CA LEU A 98 -9.18 -1.96 2.88
C LEU A 98 -9.70 -3.17 2.09
N ASN A 99 -10.08 -4.25 2.78
CA ASN A 99 -10.56 -5.51 2.19
C ASN A 99 -9.61 -6.09 1.13
N LEU A 100 -8.32 -6.06 1.41
CA LEU A 100 -7.28 -6.54 0.50
C LEU A 100 -7.07 -8.05 0.66
N ILE A 101 -6.99 -8.70 -0.49
CA ILE A 101 -6.69 -10.13 -0.58
C ILE A 101 -5.20 -10.29 -0.86
N ARG A 102 -4.58 -11.32 -0.29
CA ARG A 102 -3.19 -11.65 -0.59
C ARG A 102 -3.12 -12.10 -2.05
N PHE A 103 -2.14 -11.59 -2.78
CA PHE A 103 -1.88 -12.06 -4.13
C PHE A 103 -1.10 -13.38 -4.05
N ASP A 104 -1.83 -14.48 -4.03
CA ASP A 104 -1.31 -15.84 -3.97
C ASP A 104 -1.74 -16.66 -5.21
N HIS A 105 -1.43 -17.97 -5.22
CA HIS A 105 -1.78 -18.84 -6.34
C HIS A 105 -3.29 -18.86 -6.62
N GLN A 106 -4.13 -18.77 -5.58
CA GLN A 106 -5.59 -18.73 -5.76
C GLN A 106 -6.02 -17.40 -6.38
N ALA A 107 -5.42 -16.28 -5.95
CA ALA A 107 -5.66 -14.98 -6.58
C ALA A 107 -5.25 -14.99 -8.07
N ILE A 108 -4.13 -15.63 -8.42
CA ILE A 108 -3.68 -15.81 -9.81
C ILE A 108 -4.69 -16.66 -10.60
N GLU A 109 -5.17 -17.77 -10.04
CA GLU A 109 -6.19 -18.61 -10.70
C GLU A 109 -7.50 -17.86 -10.95
N LEU A 110 -7.96 -17.07 -9.98
CA LEU A 110 -9.14 -16.22 -10.13
C LEU A 110 -8.95 -15.16 -11.22
N LEU A 111 -7.77 -14.54 -11.26
CA LEU A 111 -7.41 -13.56 -12.29
C LEU A 111 -7.40 -14.22 -13.68
N ASN A 112 -6.74 -15.37 -13.80
CA ASN A 112 -6.66 -16.13 -15.05
C ASN A 112 -8.05 -16.53 -15.55
N HIS A 113 -8.91 -17.06 -14.66
CA HIS A 113 -10.28 -17.40 -15.00
C HIS A 113 -11.09 -16.18 -15.46
N PHE A 114 -10.94 -15.03 -14.78
CA PHE A 114 -11.58 -13.78 -15.18
C PHE A 114 -11.11 -13.31 -16.56
N TYR A 115 -9.80 -13.30 -16.83
CA TYR A 115 -9.25 -12.89 -18.12
C TYR A 115 -9.65 -13.83 -19.26
N LEU A 116 -9.54 -15.14 -19.07
CA LEU A 116 -9.94 -16.14 -20.07
C LEU A 116 -11.43 -16.06 -20.41
N LYS A 117 -12.28 -15.72 -19.43
CA LYS A 117 -13.73 -15.56 -19.63
C LYS A 117 -14.09 -14.27 -20.38
N ASN A 118 -13.34 -13.19 -20.17
CA ASN A 118 -13.73 -11.84 -20.63
C ASN A 118 -12.88 -11.29 -21.80
N LEU A 119 -11.80 -11.96 -22.20
CA LEU A 119 -10.99 -11.62 -23.39
C LEU A 119 -10.81 -12.84 -24.29
N PRO A 120 -11.86 -13.27 -25.03
CA PRO A 120 -11.75 -14.41 -25.93
C PRO A 120 -10.86 -14.05 -27.12
N GLY A 121 -9.60 -14.48 -27.10
CA GLY A 121 -8.64 -14.22 -28.19
C GLY A 121 -7.18 -14.52 -27.88
N LEU A 122 -6.79 -14.60 -26.60
CA LEU A 122 -5.45 -15.05 -26.21
C LEU A 122 -5.43 -16.58 -26.11
N ASN A 123 -4.77 -17.21 -27.07
CA ASN A 123 -4.37 -18.61 -27.04
C ASN A 123 -3.51 -18.87 -25.79
N ASN A 124 -3.89 -19.90 -25.01
CA ASN A 124 -3.39 -20.18 -23.67
C ASN A 124 -1.85 -20.12 -23.52
N GLN A 125 -1.07 -20.49 -24.54
CA GLN A 125 0.40 -20.50 -24.46
C GLN A 125 1.06 -19.11 -24.36
N GLU A 126 0.51 -18.07 -25.00
CA GLU A 126 1.11 -16.72 -24.95
C GLU A 126 0.81 -16.01 -23.62
N TYR A 127 -0.34 -16.29 -23.02
CA TYR A 127 -0.76 -15.72 -21.75
C TYR A 127 0.09 -16.23 -20.56
N TYR A 128 0.34 -17.55 -20.50
CA TYR A 128 1.19 -18.13 -19.44
C TYR A 128 2.64 -17.63 -19.52
N LEU A 129 3.18 -17.41 -20.73
CA LEU A 129 4.50 -16.83 -20.92
C LEU A 129 4.58 -15.37 -20.47
N CYS A 130 3.50 -14.58 -20.59
CA CYS A 130 3.50 -13.19 -20.16
C CYS A 130 3.38 -13.04 -18.63
N VAL A 131 2.60 -13.92 -17.99
CA VAL A 131 2.39 -13.90 -16.54
C VAL A 131 3.59 -14.46 -15.77
N LEU A 132 4.25 -15.52 -16.27
CA LEU A 132 5.39 -16.13 -15.57
C LEU A 132 6.72 -15.37 -15.76
N ASN A 133 6.86 -14.55 -16.80
CA ASN A 133 8.11 -13.83 -17.08
C ASN A 133 8.15 -12.38 -16.53
N ASN A 134 7.07 -11.91 -15.88
CA ASN A 134 6.99 -10.56 -15.30
C ASN A 134 6.92 -10.54 -13.75
N PHE A 135 7.20 -11.68 -13.10
CA PHE A 135 7.36 -11.80 -11.65
C PHE A 135 8.66 -12.52 -11.30
#